data_AF-A0A2V8JTR3-F1
#
_entry.id   AF-A0A2V8JTR3-F1
#
_cell.length_a   1.000
_cell.length_b   1.000
_cell.length_c   1.000
_cell.angle_alpha   90.00
_cell.angle_beta   90.00
_cell.angle_gamma   90.00
#
_symmetry.space_group_name_H-M   'P 1'
#
loop_
_entity.id
_entity.type
_entity.pdbx_description
1 polymer ?
#
loop_
_entity_poly.entity_id
_entity_poly.type
_entity_poly.pdbx_seq_one_letter_code
_entity_poly.pdbx_strand_id
1 'polypeptide(L)'
;MELDSRLVRCFASVFPDLTTEQIKQASGKTVPTWDSLAAVTLIAVVEQEFGIDVNPLDLGDLNSYSAMKDYLRHRLNGRMSERSNP
;
A
#
# COMPACT_ATOMS: atom_id res chain seq x y z
N MET A 1 -13.75 4.98 -4.24
CA MET A 1 -14.04 4.15 -3.05
C MET A 1 -13.33 2.80 -3.13
N GLU A 2 -13.17 2.22 -4.32
CA GLU A 2 -12.49 0.92 -4.52
C GLU A 2 -11.03 0.85 -4.04
N LEU A 3 -10.23 1.91 -4.23
CA LEU A 3 -8.83 1.96 -3.78
C LEU A 3 -8.68 1.66 -2.27
N ASP A 4 -9.54 2.25 -1.44
CA ASP A 4 -9.47 2.09 0.01
C ASP A 4 -9.82 0.66 0.42
N SER A 5 -10.87 0.09 -0.16
CA SER A 5 -11.29 -1.29 0.11
C SER A 5 -10.24 -2.32 -0.31
N ARG A 6 -9.58 -2.12 -1.45
CA ARG A 6 -8.49 -2.99 -1.93
C ARG A 6 -7.25 -2.87 -1.07
N LEU A 7 -6.85 -1.64 -0.72
CA LEU A 7 -5.70 -1.42 0.15
C LEU A 7 -5.94 -2.04 1.54
N VAL A 8 -7.14 -1.89 2.11
CA VAL A 8 -7.51 -2.55 3.37
C VAL A 8 -7.36 -4.08 3.27
N ARG A 9 -7.72 -4.70 2.14
CA ARG A 9 -7.53 -6.14 1.95
C ARG A 9 -6.06 -6.54 1.90
N CYS A 10 -5.21 -5.76 1.23
CA CYS A 10 -3.76 -6.00 1.22
C CYS A 10 -3.21 -5.99 2.65
N PHE A 11 -3.57 -4.98 3.44
CA PHE A 11 -3.17 -4.87 4.84
C PHE A 11 -3.71 -6.02 5.68
N ALA A 12 -4.99 -6.39 5.53
CA ALA A 12 -5.59 -7.50 6.28
C ALA A 12 -4.95 -8.86 5.93
N SER A 13 -4.39 -9.01 4.73
CA SER A 13 -3.67 -10.21 4.33
C SER A 13 -2.31 -10.35 5.02
N VAL A 14 -1.66 -9.23 5.36
CA VAL A 14 -0.35 -9.21 6.03
C VAL A 14 -0.49 -9.09 7.55
N PHE A 15 -1.51 -8.35 8.00
CA PHE A 15 -1.82 -8.06 9.39
C PHE A 15 -3.24 -8.56 9.72
N PRO A 16 -3.46 -9.87 9.81
CA PRO A 16 -4.79 -10.45 10.06
C PRO A 16 -5.38 -10.04 11.41
N ASP A 17 -4.53 -9.65 12.37
CA ASP A 17 -4.95 -9.19 13.70
C ASP A 17 -5.50 -7.76 13.74
N LEU A 18 -5.36 -6.98 12.65
CA LEU A 18 -5.84 -5.60 12.60
C LEU A 18 -7.25 -5.51 12.00
N THR A 19 -8.12 -4.76 12.67
CA THR A 19 -9.43 -4.39 12.13
C THR A 19 -9.30 -3.33 11.03
N THR A 20 -10.33 -3.19 10.19
CA THR A 20 -10.35 -2.17 9.12
C THR A 20 -10.10 -0.75 9.63
N GLU A 21 -10.58 -0.39 10.83
CA GLU A 21 -10.32 0.93 11.42
C GLU A 21 -8.87 1.09 11.85
N GLN A 22 -8.29 0.06 12.48
CA GLN A 22 -6.87 0.05 12.85
C GLN A 22 -5.96 0.11 11.63
N ILE A 23 -6.30 -0.62 10.56
CA ILE A 23 -5.57 -0.59 9.28
C ILE A 23 -5.50 0.83 8.73
N LYS A 24 -6.60 1.59 8.76
CA LYS A 24 -6.63 2.97 8.26
C LYS A 24 -5.74 3.92 9.06
N GLN A 25 -5.46 3.59 10.31
CA GLN A 25 -4.55 4.33 11.20
C GLN A 25 -3.19 3.63 11.39
N ALA A 26 -2.94 2.56 10.63
CA ALA A 26 -1.73 1.77 10.76
C ALA A 26 -0.53 2.56 10.23
N SER A 27 0.55 2.53 11.02
CA SER A 27 1.85 3.04 10.66
C SER A 27 2.93 2.15 11.27
N GLY A 28 4.15 2.20 10.74
CA GLY A 28 5.31 1.50 11.30
C GLY A 28 5.64 1.91 12.74
N LYS A 29 5.05 3.01 13.25
CA LYS A 29 5.16 3.42 14.66
C LYS A 29 4.06 2.85 15.55
N THR A 30 2.88 2.60 15.01
CA THR A 30 1.70 2.14 15.78
C THR A 30 1.50 0.63 15.70
N VAL A 31 2.00 -0.01 14.64
CA VAL A 31 1.89 -1.45 14.40
C VAL A 31 3.26 -2.08 14.66
N PRO A 32 3.45 -2.75 15.81
CA PRO A 32 4.75 -3.34 16.16
C PRO A 32 5.15 -4.51 15.25
N THR A 33 4.18 -5.17 14.61
CA THR A 33 4.44 -6.24 13.63
C THR A 33 4.86 -5.71 12.26
N TRP A 34 4.89 -4.38 12.07
CA TRP A 34 5.33 -3.75 10.84
C TRP A 34 6.86 -3.63 10.81
N ASP A 35 7.51 -4.79 10.83
CA ASP A 35 8.95 -4.93 10.64
C ASP A 35 9.33 -4.86 9.16
N SER A 36 10.63 -4.92 8.85
CA SER A 36 11.15 -4.92 7.47
C SER A 36 10.54 -6.02 6.61
N LEU A 37 10.31 -7.22 7.17
CA LEU A 37 9.69 -8.33 6.41
C LEU A 37 8.24 -8.02 6.07
N ALA A 38 7.45 -7.57 7.05
CA ALA A 38 6.04 -7.22 6.83
C ALA A 38 5.89 -6.06 5.85
N ALA A 39 6.79 -5.07 5.90
CA ALA A 39 6.84 -3.98 4.93
C ALA A 39 7.07 -4.52 3.51
N VAL A 40 8.06 -5.38 3.30
CA VAL A 40 8.34 -5.98 1.99
C VAL A 40 7.18 -6.84 1.50
N THR A 41 6.59 -7.67 2.38
CA THR A 41 5.43 -8.50 2.02
C THR A 41 4.21 -7.66 1.66
N LEU A 42 3.92 -6.61 2.43
CA LEU A 42 2.82 -5.70 2.13
C LEU A 42 2.98 -5.05 0.76
N ILE A 43 4.20 -4.63 0.44
CA ILE A 43 4.51 -4.02 -0.85
C ILE A 43 4.29 -5.03 -1.97
N ALA A 44 4.81 -6.26 -1.84
CA ALA A 44 4.61 -7.30 -2.85
C ALA A 44 3.11 -7.60 -3.08
N VAL A 45 2.30 -7.65 -2.01
CA VAL A 45 0.85 -7.85 -2.11
C VAL A 45 0.17 -6.65 -2.80
N VAL A 46 0.61 -5.42 -2.49
CA VAL A 46 0.09 -4.20 -3.13
C VAL A 46 0.47 -4.14 -4.61
N GLU A 47 1.70 -4.47 -4.96
CA GLU A 47 2.18 -4.53 -6.34
C GLU A 47 1.38 -5.54 -7.16
N GLN A 48 1.15 -6.74 -6.62
CA GLN A 48 0.32 -7.76 -7.25
C GLN A 48 -1.14 -7.35 -7.37
N GLU A 49 -1.74 -6.83 -6.29
CA GLU A 49 -3.15 -6.45 -6.27
C GLU A 49 -3.42 -5.32 -7.27
N PHE A 50 -2.59 -4.28 -7.29
CA PHE A 50 -2.80 -3.08 -8.13
C PHE A 50 -2.08 -3.16 -9.48
N GLY A 51 -1.26 -4.19 -9.70
CA GLY A 51 -0.45 -4.37 -10.91
C GLY A 51 0.50 -3.20 -11.15
N ILE A 52 1.17 -2.71 -10.10
CA ILE A 52 2.14 -1.62 -10.13
C ILE A 52 3.50 -2.10 -9.61
N ASP A 53 4.56 -1.36 -9.92
CA ASP A 53 5.87 -1.49 -9.27
C ASP A 53 6.08 -0.30 -8.33
N VAL A 54 6.36 -0.59 -7.06
CA VAL A 54 6.73 0.39 -6.06
C VAL A 54 8.24 0.57 -6.09
N ASN A 55 8.70 1.81 -6.13
CA ASN A 55 10.14 2.05 -6.12
C ASN A 55 10.71 1.71 -4.72
N PRO A 56 11.76 0.89 -4.63
CA PRO A 56 12.42 0.60 -3.36
C PRO A 56 12.91 1.85 -2.62
N LEU A 57 13.20 2.94 -3.34
CA LEU A 57 13.58 4.22 -2.74
C LEU A 57 12.41 4.90 -2.01
N ASP A 58 11.17 4.67 -2.44
CA ASP A 58 9.98 5.24 -1.81
C ASP A 58 9.55 4.44 -0.56
N LEU A 59 10.06 3.22 -0.38
CA LEU A 59 9.65 2.31 0.73
C LEU A 59 9.82 2.93 2.11
N GLY A 60 10.85 3.74 2.31
CA GLY A 60 11.10 4.43 3.58
C GLY A 60 9.96 5.39 3.95
N ASP A 61 9.35 6.02 2.95
CA ASP A 61 8.25 6.96 3.11
C ASP A 61 6.88 6.24 3.17
N LEU A 62 6.78 5.02 2.64
CA LEU A 62 5.59 4.18 2.65
C LEU A 62 5.41 3.40 3.97
N ASN A 63 5.63 4.08 5.09
CA ASN A 63 5.54 3.51 6.44
C ASN A 63 4.17 3.73 7.10
N SER A 64 3.17 4.21 6.36
CA SER A 64 1.85 4.58 6.89
C SER A 64 0.77 4.30 5.86
N TYR A 65 -0.42 3.90 6.31
CA TYR A 65 -1.57 3.64 5.43
C TYR A 65 -1.91 4.85 4.55
N SER A 66 -1.90 6.05 5.13
CA SER A 66 -2.15 7.31 4.41
C SER A 66 -1.12 7.57 3.31
N ALA A 67 0.17 7.40 3.61
CA ALA A 67 1.25 7.57 2.64
C ALA A 67 1.12 6.58 1.48
N MET A 68 0.86 5.31 1.79
CA MET A 68 0.69 4.26 0.78
C MET A 68 -0.55 4.50 -0.09
N LYS A 69 -1.65 4.94 0.50
CA LYS A 69 -2.86 5.32 -0.23
C LYS A 69 -2.64 6.50 -1.17
N ASP A 70 -1.92 7.53 -0.72
CA ASP A 70 -1.63 8.70 -1.54
C ASP A 70 -0.70 8.35 -2.70
N TYR A 71 0.33 7.56 -2.43
CA TYR A 71 1.24 7.01 -3.44
C TYR A 71 0.48 6.23 -4.52
N LEU A 72 -0.38 5.30 -4.10
CA LEU A 72 -1.21 4.52 -5.03
C LEU A 72 -2.14 5.40 -5.84
N ARG A 73 -2.75 6.41 -5.22
CA ARG A 73 -3.62 7.36 -5.94
C ARG A 73 -2.83 8.09 -7.02
N HIS A 74 -1.65 8.61 -6.72
CA HIS A 74 -0.80 9.27 -7.69
C HIS A 74 -0.36 8.33 -8.82
N ARG A 75 0.11 7.12 -8.48
CA ARG A 75 0.53 6.12 -9.48
C ARG A 75 -0.61 5.69 -10.40
N LEU A 76 -1.78 5.38 -9.86
CA LEU A 76 -2.94 4.95 -10.64
C LEU A 76 -3.47 6.08 -11.54
N ASN A 77 -3.39 7.32 -11.09
CA ASN A 77 -3.77 8.47 -11.91
C ASN A 77 -2.74 8.73 -13.04
N GLY A 78 -1.44 8.57 -12.76
CA GLY A 78 -0.37 8.70 -13.75
C GLY A 78 -0.38 7.62 -14.84
N ARG A 79 -0.73 6.37 -14.50
CA ARG A 79 -0.85 5.26 -15.47
C ARG A 79 -1.93 5.47 -16.53
N MET A 80 -2.92 6.32 -16.29
CA MET A 80 -3.92 6.66 -17.33
C MET A 80 -3.31 7.50 -18.45
N SER A 81 -2.22 8.22 -18.18
CA SER A 81 -1.54 9.08 -19.15
C SER A 81 -0.55 8.32 -20.05
N GLU A 82 0.14 7.30 -19.54
CA GLU A 82 1.17 6.55 -20.30
C GLU A 82 0.61 5.44 -21.20
N ARG A 83 -0.63 4.96 -20.96
CA ARG A 83 -1.31 4.04 -21.90
C ARG A 83 -1.80 4.70 -23.19
N SER A 84 -1.61 6.02 -23.33
CA SER A 84 -1.86 6.77 -24.55
C SER A 84 -0.55 7.06 -25.29
N ASN A 85 0.20 6.03 -25.67
CA ASN A 85 1.20 6.18 -26.72
C ASN A 85 1.08 4.98 -27.68
N PRO A 86 0.58 5.20 -28.93
CA PRO A 86 0.37 4.14 -29.92
C PRO A 86 1.68 3.54 -30.44
#